data_AF-A0A926DBM1-F1
#
_entry.id   AF-A0A926DBM1-F1
#
_cell.length_a   1.000
_cell.length_b   1.000
_cell.length_c   1.000
_cell.angle_alpha   90.00
_cell.angle_beta   90.00
_cell.angle_gamma   90.00
#
_symmetry.space_group_name_H-M   'P 1'
#
loop_
_entity.id
_entity.type
_entity.pdbx_description
1 polymer ?
#
loop_
_entity_poly.entity_id
_entity_poly.type
_entity_poly.pdbx_seq_one_letter_code
_entity_poly.pdbx_strand_id
1 'polypeptide(L)'
;MSSIGVMAMPADFRYREVFLKGKPQHDRFDLFRARHPSMDVGRRAKIFSPFDALKGFNEAIASKDILYRDRIELNEDDQNELDRRLQILKGMTYNGRMTRANRIKVTVVYYVPCADENSEAYNLRGRYHKLTGICWNVDELYGSILVDNTRISFEDILRIDNADGIFQKDWTTDYPED
;
A
#
# COMPACT_ATOMS: atom_id res chain seq x y z
N MET A 1 5.07 -46.18 -45.72
CA MET A 1 4.53 -46.11 -44.35
C MET A 1 4.11 -44.67 -44.09
N SER A 2 2.81 -44.39 -44.12
CA SER A 2 2.29 -43.05 -43.81
C SER A 2 2.17 -42.93 -42.29
N SER A 3 2.90 -41.98 -41.68
CA SER A 3 2.83 -41.68 -40.26
C SER A 3 1.42 -41.21 -39.88
N ILE A 4 0.82 -41.84 -38.86
CA ILE A 4 -0.50 -41.48 -38.33
C ILE A 4 -0.56 -39.98 -38.02
N GLY A 5 -1.58 -39.29 -38.57
CA GLY A 5 -1.83 -37.86 -38.34
C GLY A 5 -1.39 -36.92 -39.46
N VAL A 6 -0.71 -37.41 -40.51
CA VAL A 6 -0.34 -36.58 -41.68
C VAL A 6 -1.25 -36.94 -42.86
N MET A 7 -2.22 -36.09 -43.18
CA MET A 7 -2.98 -36.22 -44.42
C MET A 7 -2.16 -35.68 -45.59
N ALA A 8 -2.08 -36.45 -46.68
CA ALA A 8 -1.50 -35.95 -47.93
C ALA A 8 -2.34 -34.78 -48.44
N MET A 9 -1.68 -33.68 -48.80
CA MET A 9 -2.36 -32.51 -49.35
C MET A 9 -3.11 -32.90 -50.64
N PRO A 10 -4.42 -32.61 -50.74
CA PRO A 10 -5.18 -32.87 -51.97
C PRO A 10 -4.59 -32.13 -53.18
N ALA A 11 -4.67 -32.76 -54.36
CA ALA A 11 -4.09 -32.20 -55.59
C ALA A 11 -4.70 -30.83 -55.96
N ASP A 12 -6.02 -30.68 -55.80
CA ASP A 12 -6.76 -29.45 -56.14
C ASP A 12 -6.94 -28.50 -54.95
N PHE A 13 -6.02 -28.51 -53.98
CA PHE A 13 -6.11 -27.60 -52.85
C PHE A 13 -5.89 -26.15 -53.29
N ARG A 14 -6.97 -25.36 -53.28
CA ARG A 14 -7.02 -23.95 -53.71
C ARG A 14 -5.94 -23.04 -53.14
N TYR A 15 -5.39 -23.37 -51.96
CA TYR A 15 -4.37 -22.59 -51.26
C TYR A 15 -3.00 -23.30 -51.20
N ARG A 16 -2.71 -24.22 -52.12
CA ARG A 16 -1.45 -24.99 -52.15
C ARG A 16 -0.22 -24.09 -52.10
N GLU A 17 -0.19 -23.04 -52.91
CA GLU A 17 0.93 -22.10 -52.95
C GLU A 17 1.12 -21.36 -51.61
N VAL A 18 0.02 -20.94 -50.97
CA VAL A 18 0.06 -20.26 -49.67
C VAL A 18 0.50 -21.21 -48.56
N PHE A 19 0.03 -22.46 -48.58
CA PHE A 19 0.44 -23.48 -47.63
C PHE A 19 1.93 -23.79 -47.73
N LEU A 20 2.46 -23.90 -48.96
CA LEU A 20 3.89 -24.14 -49.21
C LEU A 20 4.78 -22.98 -48.76
N LYS A 21 4.27 -21.74 -48.76
CA LYS A 21 4.98 -20.57 -48.19
C LYS A 21 5.18 -20.68 -46.67
N GLY A 22 4.35 -21.45 -45.97
CA GLY A 22 4.47 -21.67 -44.53
C GLY A 22 4.01 -20.47 -43.68
N LYS A 23 4.25 -20.56 -42.37
CA LYS A 23 3.90 -19.48 -41.43
C LYS A 23 4.90 -18.32 -41.59
N PRO A 24 4.45 -17.05 -41.52
CA PRO A 24 5.35 -15.92 -41.44
C PRO A 24 6.37 -16.10 -40.30
N GLN A 25 7.65 -15.94 -40.63
CA GLN A 25 8.76 -16.01 -39.67
C GLN A 25 9.11 -14.58 -39.26
N HIS A 26 9.09 -14.31 -37.96
CA HIS A 26 9.36 -12.99 -37.38
C HIS A 26 10.61 -13.06 -36.51
N ASP A 27 11.59 -12.19 -36.79
CA ASP A 27 12.80 -12.11 -35.99
C ASP A 27 12.52 -11.43 -34.63
N ARG A 28 13.43 -11.56 -33.67
CA ARG A 28 13.33 -10.90 -32.36
C ARG A 28 13.22 -9.38 -32.48
N PHE A 29 13.87 -8.78 -33.49
CA PHE A 29 13.98 -7.33 -33.65
C PHE A 29 13.13 -6.75 -34.78
N ASP A 30 12.19 -7.51 -35.33
CA ASP A 30 11.37 -7.02 -36.43
C ASP A 30 10.24 -6.07 -35.97
N LEU A 31 9.74 -5.25 -36.90
CA LEU A 31 8.71 -4.25 -36.62
C LEU A 31 7.38 -4.89 -36.18
N PHE A 32 7.10 -6.11 -36.64
CA PHE A 32 5.88 -6.83 -36.29
C PHE A 32 5.88 -7.21 -34.81
N ARG A 33 6.96 -7.83 -34.32
CA ARG A 33 7.09 -8.27 -32.93
C ARG A 33 7.22 -7.10 -31.96
N ALA A 34 7.81 -5.99 -32.40
CA ALA A 34 7.83 -4.75 -31.61
C ALA A 34 6.42 -4.18 -31.40
N ARG A 35 5.54 -4.26 -32.40
CA ARG A 35 4.14 -3.83 -32.29
C ARG A 35 3.25 -4.86 -31.59
N HIS A 36 3.58 -6.14 -31.70
CA HIS A 36 2.82 -7.27 -31.15
C HIS A 36 3.71 -8.14 -30.25
N PRO A 37 4.12 -7.62 -29.08
CA PRO A 37 4.89 -8.40 -28.13
C PRO A 37 4.10 -9.64 -27.69
N SER A 38 4.79 -10.76 -27.52
CA SER A 38 4.15 -11.99 -27.02
C SER A 38 3.66 -11.76 -25.60
N MET A 39 2.46 -12.26 -25.29
CA MET A 39 1.93 -12.24 -23.93
C MET A 39 2.79 -13.12 -23.03
N ASP A 40 3.19 -12.59 -21.88
CA ASP A 40 3.92 -13.35 -20.87
C ASP A 40 3.12 -14.58 -20.41
N VAL A 41 3.81 -15.68 -20.11
CA VAL A 41 3.18 -16.96 -19.77
C VAL A 41 2.34 -16.83 -18.50
N GLY A 42 2.81 -16.07 -17.50
CA GLY A 42 2.07 -15.81 -16.27
C GLY A 42 0.78 -15.00 -16.48
N ARG A 43 0.68 -14.27 -17.59
CA ARG A 43 -0.50 -13.47 -17.95
C ARG A 43 -1.46 -14.17 -18.89
N ARG A 44 -1.18 -15.40 -19.34
CA ARG A 44 -2.07 -16.13 -20.28
C ARG A 44 -3.46 -16.40 -19.73
N ALA A 45 -3.60 -16.56 -18.42
CA ALA A 45 -4.91 -16.71 -17.77
C ALA A 45 -5.87 -15.54 -18.10
N LYS A 46 -5.31 -14.35 -18.40
CA LYS A 46 -6.05 -13.16 -18.83
C LYS A 46 -6.97 -13.42 -20.03
N ILE A 47 -6.58 -14.33 -20.94
CA ILE A 47 -7.36 -14.69 -22.14
C ILE A 47 -8.69 -15.37 -21.76
N PHE A 48 -8.74 -16.02 -20.59
CA PHE A 48 -9.91 -16.73 -20.08
C PHE A 48 -10.69 -15.93 -19.04
N SER A 49 -10.32 -14.68 -18.77
CA SER A 49 -11.03 -13.82 -17.81
C SER A 49 -12.12 -13.00 -18.53
N PRO A 50 -13.41 -13.32 -18.34
CA PRO A 50 -14.50 -12.72 -19.10
C PRO A 50 -14.66 -11.20 -18.86
N PHE A 51 -14.22 -10.71 -17.71
CA PHE A 51 -14.43 -9.31 -17.29
C PHE A 51 -13.17 -8.46 -17.34
N ASP A 52 -12.01 -9.04 -17.64
CA ASP A 52 -10.74 -8.32 -17.65
C ASP A 52 -10.61 -7.30 -18.80
N ALA A 53 -11.37 -7.50 -19.89
CA ALA A 53 -11.50 -6.52 -20.96
C ALA A 53 -12.29 -5.26 -20.54
N LEU A 54 -13.01 -5.29 -19.42
CA LEU A 54 -13.77 -4.14 -18.94
C LEU A 54 -12.84 -3.07 -18.37
N LYS A 55 -13.07 -1.82 -18.79
CA LYS A 55 -12.37 -0.66 -18.25
C LYS A 55 -12.62 -0.57 -16.73
N GLY A 56 -11.56 -0.44 -15.95
CA GLY A 56 -11.64 -0.33 -14.50
C GLY A 56 -11.76 -1.66 -13.74
N PHE A 57 -11.81 -2.83 -14.42
CA PHE A 57 -11.88 -4.12 -13.71
C PHE A 57 -10.68 -4.36 -12.80
N ASN A 58 -9.47 -4.06 -13.29
CA ASN A 58 -8.25 -4.19 -12.49
C ASN A 58 -8.21 -3.20 -11.31
N GLU A 59 -8.77 -2.00 -11.48
CA GLU A 59 -8.90 -1.01 -10.41
C GLU A 59 -9.91 -1.47 -9.35
N ALA A 60 -11.03 -2.07 -9.77
CA ALA A 60 -12.04 -2.64 -8.89
C ALA A 60 -11.56 -3.89 -8.13
N ILE A 61 -10.69 -4.71 -8.74
CA ILE A 61 -10.01 -5.80 -8.01
C ILE A 61 -9.08 -5.20 -6.96
N ALA A 62 -8.23 -4.26 -7.36
CA ALA A 62 -7.26 -3.65 -6.46
C ALA A 62 -7.94 -2.92 -5.27
N SER A 63 -9.11 -2.30 -5.47
CA SER A 63 -9.87 -1.69 -4.37
C SER A 63 -10.45 -2.73 -3.40
N LYS A 64 -10.89 -3.89 -3.91
CA LYS A 64 -11.39 -5.00 -3.08
C LYS A 64 -10.30 -5.76 -2.34
N ASP A 65 -9.08 -5.77 -2.85
CA ASP A 65 -7.93 -6.36 -2.15
C ASP A 65 -7.51 -5.55 -0.90
N ILE A 66 -8.06 -4.35 -0.71
CA ILE A 66 -7.79 -3.52 0.47
C ILE A 66 -8.51 -4.12 1.69
N LEU A 67 -7.72 -4.64 2.63
CA LEU A 67 -8.22 -5.16 3.90
C LEU A 67 -8.52 -4.03 4.88
N TYR A 68 -9.80 -3.69 5.03
CA TYR A 68 -10.28 -2.80 6.08
C TYR A 68 -10.46 -3.57 7.40
N ARG A 69 -10.10 -2.93 8.50
CA ARG A 69 -10.23 -3.43 9.88
C ARG A 69 -11.07 -2.47 10.71
N ASP A 70 -11.65 -3.02 11.76
CA ASP A 70 -12.39 -2.23 12.74
C ASP A 70 -11.43 -1.33 13.51
N ARG A 71 -11.94 -0.18 13.96
CA ARG A 71 -11.17 0.73 14.80
C ARG A 71 -10.95 0.06 16.15
N ILE A 72 -9.68 -0.10 16.51
CA ILE A 72 -9.25 -0.54 17.83
C ILE A 72 -9.51 0.61 18.80
N GLU A 73 -10.32 0.37 19.81
CA GLU A 73 -10.48 1.25 20.95
C GLU A 73 -9.28 1.04 21.88
N LEU A 74 -8.62 2.14 22.26
CA LEU A 74 -7.52 2.11 23.20
C LEU A 74 -8.08 1.93 24.61
N ASN A 75 -7.50 1.00 25.37
CA ASN A 75 -7.79 0.87 26.79
C ASN A 75 -7.26 2.08 27.57
N GLU A 76 -7.73 2.29 28.80
CA GLU A 76 -7.32 3.42 29.63
C GLU A 76 -5.79 3.50 29.82
N ASP A 77 -5.12 2.36 30.04
CA ASP A 77 -3.67 2.30 30.17
C ASP A 77 -2.94 2.74 28.89
N ASP A 78 -3.43 2.29 27.72
CA ASP A 78 -2.84 2.63 26.42
C ASP A 78 -3.08 4.11 26.07
N GLN A 79 -4.26 4.65 26.43
CA GLN A 79 -4.57 6.07 26.29
C GLN A 79 -3.64 6.93 27.16
N ASN A 80 -3.48 6.57 28.43
CA ASN A 80 -2.56 7.26 29.34
C ASN A 80 -1.11 7.22 28.85
N GLU A 81 -0.69 6.10 28.28
CA GLU A 81 0.65 6.00 27.67
C GLU A 81 0.77 6.89 26.44
N LEU A 82 -0.23 6.91 25.56
CA LEU A 82 -0.26 7.78 24.38
C LEU A 82 -0.19 9.25 24.78
N ASP A 83 -0.98 9.67 25.76
CA ASP A 83 -0.99 11.04 26.29
C ASP A 83 0.37 11.42 26.88
N ARG A 84 0.99 10.53 27.66
CA ARG A 84 2.35 10.75 28.16
C ARG A 84 3.34 10.98 27.02
N ARG A 85 3.29 10.14 25.96
CA ARG A 85 4.19 10.27 24.80
C ARG A 85 3.94 11.58 24.04
N LEU A 86 2.67 11.99 23.90
CA LEU A 86 2.30 13.26 23.28
C LEU A 86 2.80 14.47 24.09
N GLN A 87 2.68 14.43 25.42
CA GLN A 87 3.21 15.47 26.30
C GLN A 87 4.73 15.61 26.20
N ILE A 88 5.44 14.48 26.15
CA ILE A 88 6.90 14.44 25.94
C ILE A 88 7.25 15.13 24.61
N LEU A 89 6.58 14.75 23.51
CA LEU A 89 6.81 15.37 22.21
C LEU A 89 6.53 16.88 22.23
N LYS A 90 5.41 17.29 22.84
CA LYS A 90 5.05 18.71 23.01
C LYS A 90 6.16 19.50 23.72
N GLY A 91 6.72 18.96 24.81
CA GLY A 91 7.83 19.59 25.53
C GLY A 91 9.05 19.81 24.64
N MET A 92 9.34 18.86 23.74
CA MET A 92 10.48 18.95 22.83
C MET A 92 10.19 19.72 21.53
N THR A 93 8.92 19.97 21.18
CA THR A 93 8.50 20.71 19.97
C THR A 93 7.74 21.99 20.29
N TYR A 94 7.86 22.53 21.50
CA TYR A 94 7.05 23.66 21.96
C TYR A 94 7.21 24.94 21.11
N ASN A 95 8.36 25.09 20.43
CA ASN A 95 8.58 26.16 19.48
C ASN A 95 9.29 25.64 18.21
N GLY A 96 9.08 26.34 17.09
CA GLY A 96 9.66 25.93 15.80
C GLY A 96 11.19 25.93 15.76
N ARG A 97 11.86 26.62 16.69
CA ARG A 97 13.34 26.61 16.79
C ARG A 97 13.84 25.31 17.44
N MET A 98 13.18 24.86 18.50
CA MET A 98 13.49 23.64 19.23
C MET A 98 13.22 22.42 18.35
N THR A 99 12.09 22.40 17.65
CA THR A 99 11.77 21.34 16.66
C THR A 99 12.87 21.16 15.62
N ARG A 100 13.39 22.27 15.07
CA ARG A 100 14.46 22.24 14.07
C ARG A 100 15.81 21.80 14.63
N ALA A 101 16.04 22.00 15.94
CA ALA A 101 17.23 21.56 16.64
C ALA A 101 17.16 20.07 16.99
N ASN A 102 16.04 19.61 17.56
CA ASN A 102 15.88 18.24 18.04
C ASN A 102 15.61 17.24 16.90
N ARG A 103 14.91 17.66 15.82
CA ARG A 103 14.56 16.83 14.65
C ARG A 103 14.09 15.42 15.01
N ILE A 104 13.14 15.34 15.93
CA ILE A 104 12.69 14.08 16.52
C ILE A 104 11.96 13.25 15.47
N LYS A 105 12.46 12.04 15.21
CA LYS A 105 11.88 11.13 14.23
C LYS A 105 10.93 10.16 14.91
N VAL A 106 9.64 10.29 14.67
CA VAL A 106 8.60 9.45 15.25
C VAL A 106 7.99 8.52 14.21
N THR A 107 7.51 7.38 14.68
CA THR A 107 6.74 6.41 13.93
C THR A 107 5.33 6.39 14.49
N VAL A 108 4.38 6.97 13.76
CA VAL A 108 2.98 7.04 14.17
C VAL A 108 2.19 5.98 13.42
N VAL A 109 1.42 5.18 14.16
CA VAL A 109 0.39 4.32 13.58
C VAL A 109 -0.96 4.98 13.83
N TYR A 110 -1.68 5.31 12.77
CA TYR A 110 -2.96 6.01 12.85
C TYR A 110 -4.02 5.38 11.96
N TYR A 111 -5.27 5.53 12.34
CA TYR A 111 -6.45 5.02 11.67
C TYR A 111 -6.87 6.00 10.57
N VAL A 112 -7.21 5.46 9.41
CA VAL A 112 -7.80 6.22 8.30
C VAL A 112 -9.09 5.52 7.90
N PRO A 113 -10.26 6.17 8.06
CA PRO A 113 -11.53 5.59 7.67
C PRO A 113 -11.60 5.34 6.16
N CYS A 114 -12.39 4.35 5.74
CA CYS A 114 -12.63 4.09 4.33
C CYS A 114 -13.37 5.28 3.70
N ALA A 115 -12.75 5.94 2.71
CA ALA A 115 -13.32 7.06 1.96
C ALA A 115 -14.12 6.64 0.72
N ASP A 116 -14.07 5.35 0.33
CA ASP A 116 -14.81 4.85 -0.83
C ASP A 116 -16.26 4.55 -0.44
N GLU A 117 -17.20 5.32 -0.97
CA GLU A 117 -18.64 5.19 -0.73
C GLU A 117 -19.21 3.86 -1.26
N ASN A 118 -18.59 3.26 -2.28
CA ASN A 118 -19.06 2.00 -2.86
C ASN A 118 -18.53 0.77 -2.12
N SER A 119 -17.68 0.97 -1.12
CA SER A 119 -17.12 -0.10 -0.31
C SER A 119 -18.06 -0.44 0.84
N GLU A 120 -18.27 -1.72 1.12
CA GLU A 120 -19.00 -2.19 2.31
C GLU A 120 -18.37 -1.67 3.63
N ALA A 121 -17.09 -1.29 3.58
CA ALA A 121 -16.36 -0.72 4.71
C ALA A 121 -16.61 0.78 4.93
N TYR A 122 -17.35 1.46 4.06
CA TYR A 122 -17.58 2.91 4.15
C TYR A 122 -18.18 3.30 5.51
N ASN A 123 -17.53 4.24 6.21
CA ASN A 123 -17.87 4.68 7.58
C ASN A 123 -17.95 3.61 8.69
N LEU A 124 -17.70 2.35 8.38
CA LEU A 124 -17.70 1.26 9.36
C LEU A 124 -16.29 0.81 9.72
N ARG A 125 -15.39 0.78 8.73
CA ARG A 125 -14.05 0.22 8.87
C ARG A 125 -13.03 1.13 8.18
N GLY A 126 -11.77 0.90 8.50
CA GLY A 126 -10.67 1.73 8.02
C GLY A 126 -9.38 0.95 7.92
N ARG A 127 -8.29 1.64 7.69
CA ARG A 127 -6.97 1.03 7.60
C ARG A 127 -5.99 1.77 8.48
N TYR A 128 -5.03 1.03 9.00
CA TYR A 128 -3.94 1.61 9.78
C TYR A 128 -2.77 1.96 8.87
N HIS A 129 -2.38 3.23 8.88
CA HIS A 129 -1.19 3.71 8.22
C HIS A 129 -0.06 3.85 9.22
N LYS A 130 1.14 3.44 8.80
CA LYS A 130 2.38 3.67 9.52
C LYS A 130 3.14 4.81 8.84
N LEU A 131 3.25 5.94 9.51
CA LEU A 131 4.01 7.09 9.05
C LEU A 131 5.27 7.25 9.90
N THR A 132 6.42 7.32 9.25
CA THR A 132 7.71 7.57 9.90
C THR A 132 8.25 8.90 9.43
N GLY A 133 8.40 9.87 10.34
CA GLY A 133 8.69 11.24 9.95
C GLY A 133 9.17 12.10 11.11
N ILE A 134 9.52 13.34 10.79
CA ILE A 134 9.89 14.34 11.81
C ILE A 134 8.61 14.90 12.41
N CYS A 135 8.50 14.87 13.74
CA CYS A 135 7.41 15.56 14.44
C CYS A 135 7.71 17.06 14.46
N TRP A 136 6.87 17.84 13.79
CA TRP A 136 7.04 19.29 13.69
C TRP A 136 6.35 20.05 14.81
N ASN A 137 5.15 19.61 15.16
CA ASN A 137 4.31 20.28 16.14
C ASN A 137 3.33 19.29 16.79
N VAL A 138 2.99 19.55 18.04
CA VAL A 138 1.93 18.90 18.79
C VAL A 138 0.97 19.98 19.24
N ASP A 139 -0.22 19.98 18.67
CA ASP A 139 -1.26 20.99 18.87
C ASP A 139 -2.32 20.43 19.81
N GLU A 140 -2.30 20.89 21.06
CA GLU A 140 -3.23 20.44 22.11
C GLU A 140 -4.62 21.09 21.95
N LEU A 141 -4.70 22.30 21.38
CA LEU A 141 -5.97 23.02 21.23
C LEU A 141 -6.89 22.31 20.24
N TYR A 142 -6.33 21.85 19.13
CA TYR A 142 -7.06 21.13 18.09
C TYR A 142 -6.90 19.60 18.21
N GLY A 143 -6.15 19.11 19.20
CA GLY A 143 -5.89 17.70 19.41
C GLY A 143 -5.25 17.01 18.20
N SER A 144 -4.13 17.55 17.68
CA SER A 144 -3.49 16.99 16.48
C SER A 144 -1.97 17.11 16.49
N ILE A 145 -1.28 16.14 15.88
CA ILE A 145 0.17 16.22 15.64
C ILE A 145 0.45 16.48 14.16
N LEU A 146 1.52 17.21 13.88
CA LEU A 146 2.07 17.39 12.54
C LEU A 146 3.34 16.55 12.42
N VAL A 147 3.28 15.51 11.60
CA VAL A 147 4.44 14.65 11.29
C VAL A 147 4.73 14.78 9.80
N ASP A 148 5.95 15.18 9.47
CA ASP A 148 6.34 15.66 8.14
C ASP A 148 5.34 16.70 7.60
N ASN A 149 4.48 16.31 6.66
CA ASN A 149 3.46 17.17 6.05
C ASN A 149 2.03 16.69 6.34
N THR A 150 1.86 15.70 7.22
CA THR A 150 0.56 15.08 7.52
C THR A 150 0.12 15.49 8.92
N ARG A 151 -1.06 16.12 8.99
CA ARG A 151 -1.74 16.43 10.24
C ARG A 151 -2.61 15.25 10.65
N ILE A 152 -2.41 14.73 11.85
CA ILE A 152 -3.09 13.53 12.38
C ILE A 152 -3.81 13.93 13.68
N SER A 153 -5.11 13.62 13.79
CA SER A 153 -5.89 13.83 15.01
C SER A 153 -5.46 12.86 16.11
N PHE A 154 -5.44 13.28 17.37
CA PHE A 154 -5.13 12.41 18.52
C PHE A 154 -6.07 11.21 18.60
N GLU A 155 -7.34 11.41 18.25
CA GLU A 155 -8.34 10.35 18.25
C GLU A 155 -7.97 9.21 17.28
N ASP A 156 -7.35 9.54 16.15
CA ASP A 156 -7.00 8.56 15.12
C ASP A 156 -5.67 7.83 15.43
N ILE A 157 -4.90 8.29 16.41
CA ILE A 157 -3.60 7.71 16.72
C ILE A 157 -3.79 6.45 17.56
N LEU A 158 -3.22 5.33 17.09
CA LEU A 158 -3.15 4.09 17.85
C LEU A 158 -1.92 4.05 18.74
N ARG A 159 -0.75 4.41 18.19
CA ARG A 159 0.52 4.45 18.95
C ARG A 159 1.54 5.33 18.28
N ILE A 160 2.47 5.83 19.09
CA ILE A 160 3.60 6.65 18.66
C ILE A 160 4.88 6.02 19.19
N ASP A 161 5.73 5.52 18.30
CA ASP A 161 7.04 4.97 18.67
C ASP A 161 8.17 5.89 18.20
N ASN A 162 9.34 5.77 18.81
CA ASN A 162 10.53 6.52 18.40
C ASN A 162 11.75 5.60 18.52
N ALA A 163 12.67 5.70 17.55
CA ALA A 163 13.87 4.87 17.51
C ALA A 163 14.95 5.34 18.50
N ASP A 164 14.92 6.61 18.88
CA ASP A 164 15.90 7.28 19.74
C ASP A 164 15.62 7.06 21.24
N GLY A 165 14.60 6.28 21.60
CA GLY A 165 14.31 5.90 22.98
C GLY A 165 13.68 7.00 23.85
N ILE A 166 13.22 8.11 23.26
CA ILE A 166 12.68 9.27 24.00
C ILE A 166 11.47 8.96 24.90
N PHE A 167 10.80 7.82 24.67
CA PHE A 167 9.61 7.42 25.42
C PHE A 167 9.90 6.44 26.56
N GLN A 168 11.16 6.09 26.79
CA GLN A 168 11.52 5.20 27.89
C GLN A 168 11.03 5.77 29.23
N LYS A 169 10.57 4.88 30.11
CA LYS A 169 10.15 5.22 31.47
C LYS A 169 11.37 5.03 32.35
N ASP A 170 11.92 6.13 32.88
CA ASP A 170 12.99 6.06 33.87
C ASP A 170 12.40 5.54 35.18
N TRP A 171 12.76 4.31 35.56
CA TRP A 171 12.29 3.65 36.78
C TRP A 171 13.08 4.09 38.04
N THR A 172 13.96 5.08 37.91
CA THR A 172 14.98 5.42 38.91
C THR A 172 14.55 6.42 39.99
N THR A 173 13.30 6.91 39.97
CA THR A 173 12.88 8.05 40.83
C THR A 173 11.98 7.64 42.01
N ASP A 174 11.57 6.37 42.11
CA ASP A 174 10.56 5.96 43.11
C ASP A 174 11.12 5.53 44.47
N TYR A 175 12.43 5.55 44.67
CA TYR A 175 13.04 5.26 45.97
C TYR A 175 13.99 6.37 46.40
N PRO A 176 13.66 7.18 47.43
CA PRO A 176 14.70 7.91 48.13
C PRO A 176 15.68 6.89 48.69
N GLU A 177 16.96 7.04 48.37
CA GLU A 177 18.02 6.37 49.13
C GLU A 177 17.97 6.93 50.55
N ASP A 178 17.54 6.10 51.51
CA ASP A 178 17.63 6.36 52.96
C ASP A 178 19.08 6.46 53.43
#